data_AF-A0A7V8T062-F1
#
_entry.id   AF-A0A7V8T062-F1
#
_cell.length_a   1.000
_cell.length_b   1.000
_cell.length_c   1.000
_cell.angle_alpha   90.00
_cell.angle_beta   90.00
_cell.angle_gamma   90.00
#
_symmetry.space_group_name_H-M   'P 1'
#
loop_
_entity.id
_entity.type
_entity.pdbx_description
1 polymer ?
#
loop_
_entity_poly.entity_id
_entity_poly.type
_entity_poly.pdbx_seq_one_letter_code
_entity_poly.pdbx_strand_id
1 'polypeptide(L)' 'MKDGNLALATNWQEPSVLEPTVRDEFQSPVGVAMVFRRDAAGHITGCELFAGRVRNIFFTRVAK' A
#
# COMPACT_ATOMS: atom_id res chain seq x y z
N MET A 1 -3.00 -3.49 12.40
CA MET A 1 -2.42 -4.80 12.04
C MET A 1 -3.21 -5.85 12.78
N LYS A 2 -4.18 -6.50 12.12
CA LYS A 2 -4.82 -7.68 12.69
C LYS A 2 -4.04 -8.87 12.14
N ASP A 3 -3.52 -9.73 13.03
CA ASP A 3 -2.88 -11.00 12.66
C ASP A 3 -1.59 -10.89 11.82
N GLY A 4 -0.89 -9.75 11.90
CA GLY A 4 0.36 -9.52 11.14
C GLY A 4 0.17 -9.19 9.66
N ASN A 5 -1.07 -9.17 9.18
CA ASN A 5 -1.39 -8.86 7.80
C ASN A 5 -1.42 -7.34 7.54
N LEU A 6 -0.94 -6.96 6.35
CA LEU A 6 -1.13 -5.61 5.83
C LEU A 6 -2.54 -5.50 5.25
N ALA A 7 -3.26 -4.44 5.59
CA ALA A 7 -4.62 -4.22 5.12
C ALA A 7 -4.78 -2.80 4.59
N LEU A 8 -5.50 -2.66 3.48
CA LEU A 8 -5.95 -1.40 2.92
C LEU A 8 -7.36 -1.10 3.45
N ALA A 9 -7.46 -0.10 4.32
CA ALA A 9 -8.74 0.41 4.79
C ALA A 9 -9.13 1.67 4.00
N THR A 10 -10.35 1.68 3.48
CA THR A 10 -10.98 2.84 2.83
C THR A 10 -12.31 3.12 3.51
N ASN A 11 -12.75 4.38 3.56
CA ASN A 11 -13.93 4.78 4.34
C ASN A 11 -15.28 4.22 3.86
N TRP A 12 -15.35 3.60 2.68
CA TRP A 12 -16.59 3.17 2.03
C TRP A 12 -16.73 1.65 1.85
N GLN A 13 -15.74 0.84 2.26
CA GLN A 13 -15.80 -0.62 2.18
C GLN A 13 -15.03 -1.26 3.34
N GLU A 14 -15.28 -2.54 3.57
CA GLU A 14 -14.51 -3.34 4.51
C GLU A 14 -13.01 -3.34 4.15
N PRO A 15 -12.09 -3.35 5.13
CA PRO A 15 -10.66 -3.40 4.86
C PRO A 15 -10.29 -4.64 4.03
N SER A 16 -9.50 -4.42 2.98
CA SER A 16 -9.01 -5.49 2.13
C SER A 16 -7.62 -5.91 2.58
N VAL A 17 -7.41 -7.21 2.80
CA VAL A 17 -6.07 -7.75 3.07
C VAL A 17 -5.24 -7.63 1.80
N LEU A 18 -4.03 -7.11 1.96
CA LEU A 18 -3.05 -6.99 0.90
C LEU A 18 -2.12 -8.19 0.91
N GLU A 19 -2.00 -8.85 -0.23
CA GLU A 19 -1.11 -9.99 -0.42
C GLU A 19 0.23 -9.50 -0.96
N PRO A 20 1.37 -9.87 -0.35
CA PRO A 20 2.69 -9.51 -0.87
C PRO A 20 2.94 -10.24 -2.20
N THR A 21 3.35 -9.50 -3.22
CA THR A 21 3.76 -10.08 -4.51
C THR A 21 5.28 -10.22 -4.57
N VAL A 22 6.00 -9.17 -4.18
CA VAL A 22 7.45 -9.13 -3.97
C VAL A 22 7.75 -8.15 -2.83
N ARG A 23 9.04 -7.94 -2.51
CA ARG A 23 9.43 -6.99 -1.46
C ARG A 23 8.86 -5.59 -1.76
N ASP A 24 8.15 -5.03 -0.80
CA ASP A 24 7.54 -3.70 -0.85
C ASP A 24 6.39 -3.54 -1.86
N GLU A 25 5.96 -4.62 -2.53
CA GLU A 25 4.84 -4.62 -3.46
C GLU A 25 3.72 -5.54 -2.96
N PHE A 26 2.50 -5.03 -3.03
CA PHE A 26 1.33 -5.74 -2.53
C PHE A 26 0.15 -5.57 -3.48
N GLN A 27 -0.71 -6.57 -3.53
CA GLN A 27 -1.91 -6.58 -4.33
C GLN A 27 -3.13 -6.95 -3.49
N SER A 28 -4.26 -6.32 -3.76
CA SER A 28 -5.55 -6.70 -3.20
C SER A 28 -6.33 -7.58 -4.19
N PRO A 29 -7.19 -8.48 -3.69
CA PRO A 29 -8.13 -9.23 -4.54
C PRO A 29 -9.06 -8.33 -5.35
N VAL A 30 -9.27 -7.08 -4.90
CA VAL A 30 -10.15 -6.10 -5.56
C VAL A 30 -9.42 -5.24 -6.60
N GLY A 31 -8.22 -5.65 -7.04
CA GLY A 31 -7.51 -5.04 -8.16
C GLY A 31 -6.75 -3.76 -7.83
N VAL A 32 -6.42 -3.55 -6.54
CA VAL A 32 -5.54 -2.46 -6.10
C VAL A 32 -4.13 -3.01 -5.93
N ALA A 33 -3.13 -2.32 -6.46
CA ALA A 33 -1.73 -2.59 -6.17
C ALA A 33 -1.13 -1.43 -5.38
N MET A 34 -0.23 -1.74 -4.45
CA MET A 34 0.45 -0.76 -3.62
C MET A 34 1.94 -1.05 -3.60
N VAL A 35 2.75 0.00 -3.77
CA VAL A 35 4.22 -0.09 -3.78
C VAL A 35 4.78 0.88 -2.74
N PHE A 36 5.52 0.38 -1.76
CA PHE A 36 6.26 1.22 -0.83
C PHE A 36 7.60 1.64 -1.42
N ARG A 37 7.98 2.91 -1.20
CA ARG A 37 9.28 3.46 -1.57
C ARG A 37 10.12 3.68 -0.33
N ARG A 38 11.41 3.36 -0.45
CA ARG A 38 12.38 3.49 0.64
C ARG A 38 13.48 4.48 0.27
N ASP A 39 14.02 5.16 1.27
CA ASP A 39 15.27 5.90 1.12
C ASP A 39 16.49 4.97 1.07
N ALA A 40 17.69 5.54 0.90
CA ALA A 40 18.95 4.79 0.88
C ALA A 40 19.29 4.10 2.21
N ALA A 41 18.68 4.52 3.32
CA ALA A 41 18.82 3.89 4.63
C ALA A 41 17.78 2.78 4.86
N GLY A 42 16.89 2.54 3.89
CA GLY A 42 15.85 1.51 3.96
C GLY A 42 14.58 1.94 4.70
N HIS A 43 14.42 3.21 5.08
CA HIS A 43 13.19 3.68 5.69
C HIS A 43 12.12 3.90 4.64
N ILE A 44 10.87 3.53 4.93
CA ILE A 44 9.73 3.86 4.07
C ILE A 44 9.50 5.37 4.08
N THR A 45 9.54 6.00 2.91
CA THR A 45 9.35 7.44 2.69
C THR A 45 8.03 7.77 2.01
N GLY A 46 7.43 6.81 1.32
CA GLY A 46 6.12 6.98 0.67
C GLY A 46 5.55 5.68 0.13
N CYS A 47 4.37 5.79 -0.49
CA CYS A 47 3.77 4.72 -1.27
C CYS A 47 3.07 5.25 -2.52
N GLU A 48 2.95 4.38 -3.50
CA GLU A 48 2.18 4.55 -4.73
C GLU A 48 1.00 3.58 -4.70
N LEU A 49 -0.17 4.04 -5.14
CA LEU A 49 -1.40 3.23 -5.23
C LEU A 49 -1.87 3.19 -6.69
N PHE A 50 -2.17 1.98 -7.17
CA PHE A 50 -2.66 1.74 -8.53
C PHE A 50 -4.00 1.02 -8.46
N ALA A 51 -5.01 1.52 -9.18
CA ALA A 51 -6.32 0.86 -9.26
C ALA A 51 -6.95 1.14 -10.63
N GLY A 52 -6.82 0.19 -11.56
CA GLY A 52 -7.30 0.35 -12.94
C GLY A 52 -6.71 1.58 -13.65
N ARG A 53 -7.52 2.61 -13.88
CA ARG A 53 -7.10 3.88 -14.52
C ARG A 53 -6.52 4.91 -13.54
N VAL A 54 -6.61 4.66 -12.25
CA VAL A 54 -6.04 5.52 -11.21
C VAL A 54 -4.54 5.27 -11.16
N ARG A 55 -3.76 6.29 -11.52
CA ARG A 55 -2.30 6.29 -11.56
C ARG A 55 -1.79 7.59 -10.93
N ASN A 56 -0.53 7.60 -10.48
CA ASN A 56 0.15 8.77 -9.94
C ASN A 56 -0.47 9.35 -8.65
N ILE A 57 -1.02 8.49 -7.77
CA ILE A 57 -1.36 8.89 -6.40
C ILE A 57 -0.11 8.72 -5.53
N PHE A 58 0.30 9.80 -4.88
CA PHE A 58 1.46 9.84 -3.99
C PHE A 58 1.01 10.15 -2.56
N PHE A 59 1.60 9.43 -1.61
CA PHE A 59 1.43 9.71 -0.19
C PHE A 59 2.76 10.11 0.43
N THR A 60 2.75 11.16 1.24
CA THR A 60 3.88 11.54 2.08
C THR A 60 3.59 11.09 3.51
N ARG A 61 4.59 10.48 4.15
CA ARG A 61 4.48 10.09 5.56
C ARG A 61 4.31 11.34 6.44
N VAL A 62 3.17 11.46 7.13
CA VAL A 62 2.86 12.63 8.00
C VAL A 62 3.23 12.42 9.48
N ALA A 63 3.60 11.22 9.90
CA ALA A 63 4.03 10.93 11.28
C ALA A 63 5.13 9.84 11.34
N LYS A 64 5.95 9.85 12.40
CA LYS A 64 7.14 8.99 12.58
C LYS A 64 6.83 7.75 13.40
#